data_AF-A0A531ADT3-F1
#
_entry.id   AF-A0A531ADT3-F1
#
_cell.length_a   1.000
_cell.length_b   1.000
_cell.length_c   1.000
_cell.angle_alpha   90.00
_cell.angle_beta   90.00
_cell.angle_gamma   90.00
#
_symmetry.space_group_name_H-M   'P 1'
#
loop_
_entity.id
_entity.type
_entity.pdbx_description
1 polymer ?
#
loop_
_entity_poly.entity_id
_entity_poly.type
_entity_poly.pdbx_seq_one_letter_code
_entity_poly.pdbx_strand_id
1 'polypeptide(L)'
;MTADAFLLHGTHAVESEPVSLRAGALSADFVNGNLRTIRHCGIEVLRAIAYIVRDRDWGTYEPALTDLVIDQGADTFIVSYSASCVGPERSRLDFRATIKGSADGQLVFDVSALPENAFETNRCGFCILHPIAGPAGSPVTVEHTDGSVVATKLPELIDPWQPLKDLRAITHEVRPGVTAECRMEGDAFEMEDQRNWSDASYKTYVRPLALPWPYMLPAGQTVRQTIRLRVTGDGRVPAAAATAEPVRVELGETGPLLPDIGVIIYPDEVETALANLPTLSALGPQQLMFHYDPTRGHGLDALQSFARLAAAYPVETTLECVVSCVGDLDAELSGVAS
;
A
#
# COMPACT_ATOMS: atom_id res chain seq x y z
N MET A 1 19.98 20.91 -11.69
CA MET A 1 18.63 20.93 -12.29
C MET A 1 17.77 20.01 -11.45
N THR A 2 16.81 20.55 -10.71
CA THR A 2 15.79 19.73 -10.04
C THR A 2 14.91 19.17 -11.15
N ALA A 3 14.87 17.85 -11.29
CA ALA A 3 13.96 17.21 -12.22
C ALA A 3 12.51 17.59 -11.85
N ASP A 4 11.66 17.75 -12.86
CA ASP A 4 10.23 18.02 -12.63
C ASP A 4 9.60 16.82 -11.91
N ALA A 5 9.06 17.06 -10.71
CA ALA A 5 8.42 16.03 -9.90
C ALA A 5 7.30 15.31 -10.64
N PHE A 6 6.57 16.02 -11.52
CA PHE A 6 5.50 15.41 -12.31
C PHE A 6 6.04 14.38 -13.30
N LEU A 7 7.18 14.65 -13.92
CA LEU A 7 7.81 13.70 -14.85
C LEU A 7 8.35 12.45 -14.15
N LEU A 8 8.70 12.55 -12.86
CA LEU A 8 9.23 11.43 -12.08
C LEU A 8 8.16 10.64 -11.34
N HIS A 9 7.13 11.31 -10.84
CA HIS A 9 6.16 10.76 -9.89
C HIS A 9 4.71 10.80 -10.40
N GLY A 10 4.44 11.43 -11.55
CA GLY A 10 3.09 11.64 -12.06
C GLY A 10 2.26 12.65 -11.25
N THR A 11 2.90 13.38 -10.32
CA THR A 11 2.25 14.38 -9.47
C THR A 11 3.21 15.54 -9.17
N HIS A 12 2.66 16.73 -8.94
CA HIS A 12 3.42 17.88 -8.45
C HIS A 12 3.60 17.87 -6.93
N ALA A 13 2.96 16.93 -6.22
CA ALA A 13 3.19 16.73 -4.80
C ALA A 13 4.67 16.38 -4.56
N VAL A 14 5.33 17.15 -3.70
CA VAL A 14 6.73 16.95 -3.34
C VAL A 14 6.77 16.20 -2.02
N GLU A 15 7.39 15.03 -1.99
CA GLU A 15 7.64 14.33 -0.72
C GLU A 15 8.66 15.11 0.12
N SER A 16 8.46 15.11 1.43
CA SER A 16 9.43 15.69 2.37
C SER A 16 10.78 14.99 2.25
N GLU A 17 11.86 15.77 2.30
CA GLU A 17 13.21 15.21 2.30
C GLU A 17 13.42 14.28 3.50
N PRO A 18 13.95 13.06 3.29
CA PRO A 18 14.19 12.13 4.38
C PRO A 18 15.25 12.61 5.37
N VAL A 19 14.99 12.42 6.66
CA VAL A 19 15.99 12.63 7.73
C VAL A 19 16.60 11.29 8.12
N SER A 20 17.90 11.13 7.91
CA SER A 20 18.59 9.87 8.23
C SER A 20 18.80 9.71 9.75
N LEU A 21 18.30 8.62 10.30
CA LEU A 21 18.41 8.23 11.70
C LEU A 21 19.45 7.14 11.88
N ARG A 22 20.32 7.24 12.90
CA ARG A 22 21.38 6.26 13.19
C ARG A 22 21.54 6.00 14.67
N ALA A 23 21.77 4.73 15.02
CA ALA A 23 22.16 4.28 16.35
C ALA A 23 23.02 3.02 16.20
N GLY A 24 24.34 3.13 16.38
CA GLY A 24 25.26 2.03 16.11
C GLY A 24 25.11 1.46 14.69
N ALA A 25 24.82 0.16 14.59
CA ALA A 25 24.62 -0.53 13.31
C ALA A 25 23.23 -0.32 12.68
N LEU A 26 22.27 0.21 13.44
CA LEU A 26 20.89 0.45 13.00
C LEU A 26 20.81 1.82 12.31
N SER A 27 20.12 1.86 11.18
CA SER A 27 19.76 3.11 10.50
C SER A 27 18.37 3.04 9.87
N ALA A 28 17.69 4.18 9.74
CA ALA A 28 16.40 4.29 9.06
C ALA A 28 16.25 5.72 8.51
N ASP A 29 15.39 5.91 7.52
CA ASP A 29 15.07 7.24 7.00
C ASP A 29 13.68 7.67 7.51
N PHE A 30 13.62 8.81 8.20
CA PHE A 30 12.36 9.39 8.70
C PHE A 30 11.73 10.30 7.65
N VAL A 31 10.49 9.99 7.26
CA VAL A 31 9.73 10.71 6.23
C VAL A 31 8.27 10.81 6.65
N ASN A 32 7.75 12.04 6.79
CA ASN A 32 6.34 12.30 7.10
C ASN A 32 5.80 11.48 8.29
N GLY A 33 6.57 11.37 9.36
CA GLY A 33 6.18 10.63 10.56
C GLY A 33 6.50 9.13 10.51
N ASN A 34 6.86 8.60 9.35
CA ASN A 34 7.09 7.19 9.13
C ASN A 34 8.58 6.86 9.01
N LEU A 35 8.92 5.58 9.13
CA LEU A 35 10.26 5.08 8.85
C LEU A 35 10.27 4.34 7.52
N ARG A 36 11.30 4.60 6.72
CA ARG A 36 11.64 3.86 5.51
C ARG A 36 13.05 3.27 5.64
N THR A 37 13.37 2.32 4.76
CA THR A 37 14.75 1.82 4.55
C THR A 37 15.47 1.44 5.85
N ILE A 38 14.76 0.73 6.74
CA ILE A 38 15.28 0.31 8.04
C ILE A 38 16.33 -0.77 7.80
N ARG A 39 17.58 -0.48 8.19
CA ARG A 39 18.76 -1.28 7.88
C ARG A 39 19.56 -1.60 9.12
N HIS A 40 20.24 -2.75 9.08
CA HIS A 40 21.28 -3.13 10.04
C HIS A 40 22.57 -3.41 9.28
N CYS A 41 23.65 -2.69 9.59
CA CYS A 41 24.91 -2.74 8.84
C CYS A 41 24.73 -2.54 7.33
N GLY A 42 23.82 -1.64 6.92
CA GLY A 42 23.54 -1.35 5.51
C GLY A 42 22.61 -2.34 4.80
N ILE A 43 22.29 -3.49 5.41
CA ILE A 43 21.36 -4.49 4.85
C ILE A 43 19.94 -4.15 5.30
N GLU A 44 19.01 -4.11 4.34
CA GLU A 44 17.60 -3.84 4.60
C GLU A 44 16.99 -4.95 5.46
N VAL A 45 16.38 -4.55 6.58
CA VAL A 45 15.68 -5.43 7.52
C VAL A 45 14.18 -5.28 7.34
N LEU A 46 13.70 -4.04 7.29
CA LEU A 46 12.33 -3.68 6.97
C LEU A 46 12.35 -2.53 5.97
N ARG A 47 11.43 -2.57 5.01
CA ARG A 47 11.30 -1.52 4.01
C ARG A 47 10.62 -0.28 4.58
N ALA A 48 9.61 -0.46 5.41
CA ALA A 48 8.93 0.66 6.08
C ALA A 48 8.20 0.23 7.37
N ILE A 49 8.03 1.18 8.29
CA ILE A 49 7.08 1.11 9.40
C ILE A 49 6.32 2.44 9.38
N ALA A 50 5.01 2.37 9.14
CA ALA A 50 4.17 3.56 8.98
C ALA A 50 2.89 3.45 9.81
N TYR A 51 2.47 4.55 10.44
CA TYR A 51 1.18 4.62 11.13
C TYR A 51 0.17 5.29 10.19
N ILE A 52 -0.79 4.51 9.69
CA ILE A 52 -1.67 4.91 8.59
C ILE A 52 -3.10 5.09 9.11
N VAL A 53 -3.72 6.21 8.72
CA VAL A 53 -5.15 6.46 8.92
C VAL A 53 -5.83 6.53 7.55
N ARG A 54 -6.87 5.73 7.33
CA ARG A 54 -7.67 5.71 6.11
C ARG A 54 -9.14 5.98 6.35
N ASP A 55 -9.74 6.77 5.46
CA ASP A 55 -11.17 7.02 5.46
C ASP A 55 -11.98 5.82 4.91
N ARG A 56 -13.30 6.00 4.78
CA ARG A 56 -14.24 5.00 4.26
C ARG A 56 -13.98 4.59 2.81
N ASP A 57 -13.31 5.44 2.04
CA ASP A 57 -13.02 5.25 0.61
C ASP A 57 -11.56 4.75 0.40
N TRP A 58 -10.90 4.34 1.50
CA TRP A 58 -9.49 3.93 1.52
C TRP A 58 -8.48 5.04 1.19
N GLY A 59 -8.93 6.30 1.14
CA GLY A 59 -8.07 7.47 1.07
C GLY A 59 -7.20 7.56 2.32
N THR A 60 -5.91 7.88 2.14
CA THR A 60 -4.97 8.00 3.27
C THR A 60 -4.87 9.45 3.70
N TYR A 61 -5.08 9.72 5.00
CA TYR A 61 -4.86 11.05 5.55
C TYR A 61 -3.36 11.37 5.60
N GLU A 62 -3.00 12.60 5.20
CA GLU A 62 -1.64 13.13 5.27
C GLU A 62 -1.57 14.31 6.25
N PRO A 63 -1.66 14.06 7.57
CA PRO A 63 -1.68 15.13 8.55
C PRO A 63 -0.30 15.80 8.67
N ALA A 64 -0.29 17.11 8.80
CA ALA A 64 0.93 17.85 9.13
C ALA A 64 1.43 17.45 10.53
N LEU A 65 2.74 17.27 10.67
CA LEU A 65 3.37 17.00 11.96
C LEU A 65 3.50 18.30 12.77
N THR A 66 3.13 18.25 14.03
CA THR A 66 3.39 19.31 15.02
C THR A 66 4.27 18.79 16.14
N ASP A 67 4.92 19.69 16.88
CA ASP A 67 5.80 19.35 18.00
C ASP A 67 6.89 18.32 17.64
N LEU A 68 7.37 18.35 16.40
CA LEU A 68 8.40 17.43 15.92
C LEU A 68 9.73 17.75 16.61
N VAL A 69 10.23 16.76 17.34
CA VAL A 69 11.55 16.78 17.98
C VAL A 69 12.31 15.55 17.49
N ILE A 70 13.52 15.77 16.99
CA ILE A 70 14.47 14.74 16.61
C ILE A 70 15.73 14.97 17.45
N ASP A 71 16.01 14.03 18.35
CA ASP A 71 17.22 13.99 19.16
C ASP A 71 18.06 12.79 18.72
N GLN A 72 19.30 13.03 18.29
CA GLN A 72 20.20 12.00 17.77
C GLN A 72 21.56 12.11 18.46
N GLY A 73 21.93 11.04 19.17
CA GLY A 73 23.26 10.81 19.70
C GLY A 73 24.04 9.81 18.83
N ALA A 74 25.20 9.40 19.33
CA ALA A 74 26.03 8.40 18.65
C ALA A 74 25.39 6.99 18.68
N ASP A 75 24.82 6.62 19.83
CA ASP A 75 24.33 5.26 20.09
C ASP A 75 22.81 5.17 20.18
N THR A 76 22.10 6.29 20.10
CA THR A 76 20.65 6.34 20.21
C THR A 76 20.06 7.46 19.37
N PHE A 77 18.80 7.30 18.98
CA PHE A 77 17.97 8.41 18.50
C PHE A 77 16.57 8.32 19.09
N ILE A 78 15.93 9.47 19.24
CA ILE A 78 14.55 9.62 19.66
C ILE A 78 13.87 10.62 18.74
N VAL A 79 12.73 10.24 18.17
CA VAL A 79 11.83 11.13 17.45
C VAL A 79 10.50 11.17 18.17
N SER A 80 9.93 12.35 18.36
CA SER A 80 8.56 12.50 18.85
C SER A 80 7.82 13.56 18.07
N TYR A 81 6.54 13.34 17.82
CA TYR A 81 5.68 14.31 17.15
C TYR A 81 4.21 14.08 17.51
N SER A 82 3.38 15.08 17.25
CA SER A 82 1.92 15.00 17.25
C SER A 82 1.40 15.19 15.82
N ALA A 83 0.23 14.63 15.51
CA ALA A 83 -0.46 14.83 14.24
C ALA A 83 -1.97 14.69 14.44
N SER A 84 -2.76 15.23 13.50
CA SER A 84 -4.23 15.25 13.60
C SER A 84 -4.89 15.02 12.24
N CYS A 85 -5.80 14.05 12.18
CA CYS A 85 -6.65 13.83 11.02
C CYS A 85 -8.02 14.47 11.25
N VAL A 86 -8.51 15.22 10.26
CA VAL A 86 -9.86 15.79 10.27
C VAL A 86 -10.68 15.08 9.20
N GLY A 87 -11.65 14.28 9.64
CA GLY A 87 -12.56 13.55 8.77
C GLY A 87 -13.83 14.34 8.42
N PRO A 88 -14.79 13.69 7.75
CA PRO A 88 -16.11 14.24 7.51
C PRO A 88 -16.77 14.75 8.80
N GLU A 89 -17.66 15.73 8.67
CA GLU A 89 -18.37 16.37 9.79
C GLU A 89 -17.45 16.96 10.88
N ARG A 90 -16.18 17.26 10.52
CA ARG A 90 -15.14 17.74 11.45
C ARG A 90 -14.84 16.77 12.58
N SER A 91 -15.08 15.47 12.39
CA SER A 91 -14.54 14.44 13.27
C SER A 91 -13.01 14.56 13.33
N ARG A 92 -12.43 14.44 14.52
CA ARG A 92 -11.01 14.67 14.75
C ARG A 92 -10.38 13.51 15.47
N LEU A 93 -9.24 13.06 14.93
CA LEU A 93 -8.38 12.05 15.53
C LEU A 93 -7.00 12.65 15.73
N ASP A 94 -6.62 12.85 16.99
CA ASP A 94 -5.27 13.26 17.34
C ASP A 94 -4.41 12.04 17.66
N PHE A 95 -3.13 12.05 17.28
CA PHE A 95 -2.21 11.01 17.71
C PHE A 95 -0.83 11.58 18.03
N ARG A 96 -0.18 10.94 19.00
CA ARG A 96 1.20 11.21 19.39
C ARG A 96 2.05 9.98 19.11
N ALA A 97 3.20 10.22 18.51
CA ALA A 97 4.17 9.20 18.16
C ALA A 97 5.47 9.38 18.95
N THR A 98 6.14 8.26 19.23
CA THR A 98 7.52 8.26 19.70
C THR A 98 8.27 7.10 19.05
N ILE A 99 9.39 7.41 18.43
CA ILE A 99 10.30 6.46 17.80
C ILE A 99 11.60 6.48 18.58
N LYS A 100 12.14 5.33 18.95
CA LYS A 100 13.43 5.19 19.62
C LYS A 100 14.25 4.14 18.93
N GLY A 101 15.52 4.42 18.66
CA GLY A 101 16.49 3.43 18.20
C GLY A 101 17.72 3.44 19.10
N SER A 102 18.35 2.27 19.26
CA SER A 102 19.57 2.11 20.05
C SER A 102 20.58 1.18 19.38
N ALA A 103 21.86 1.37 19.73
CA ALA A 103 23.00 0.67 19.14
C ALA A 103 23.02 -0.84 19.39
N ASP A 104 22.22 -1.34 20.32
CA ASP A 104 22.00 -2.76 20.60
C ASP A 104 20.98 -3.42 19.65
N GLY A 105 20.57 -2.72 18.58
CA GLY A 105 19.71 -3.26 17.54
C GLY A 105 18.21 -3.19 17.87
N GLN A 106 17.81 -2.42 18.87
CA GLN A 106 16.40 -2.17 19.17
C GLN A 106 15.87 -0.94 18.43
N LEU A 107 14.65 -1.06 17.92
CA LEU A 107 13.84 0.04 17.42
C LEU A 107 12.43 -0.11 17.98
N VAL A 108 11.89 0.96 18.57
CA VAL A 108 10.52 1.01 19.11
C VAL A 108 9.78 2.17 18.48
N PHE A 109 8.64 1.90 17.84
CA PHE A 109 7.72 2.91 17.32
C PHE A 109 6.38 2.77 18.05
N ASP A 110 6.11 3.71 18.95
CA ASP A 110 4.90 3.77 19.77
C ASP A 110 3.99 4.88 19.29
N VAL A 111 2.69 4.59 19.13
CA VAL A 111 1.67 5.58 18.79
C VAL A 111 0.48 5.44 19.73
N SER A 112 0.00 6.59 20.20
CA SER A 112 -1.23 6.73 20.97
C SER A 112 -2.18 7.65 20.23
N ALA A 113 -3.29 7.11 19.73
CA ALA A 113 -4.33 7.83 19.01
C ALA A 113 -5.56 8.02 19.90
N LEU A 114 -6.10 9.24 19.92
CA LEU A 114 -7.25 9.65 20.72
C LEU A 114 -8.26 10.36 19.81
N PRO A 115 -9.41 9.73 19.52
CA PRO A 115 -10.52 10.38 18.85
C PRO A 115 -11.15 11.42 19.80
N GLU A 116 -11.25 12.68 19.39
CA GLU A 116 -12.01 13.70 20.14
C GLU A 116 -13.51 13.39 20.06
N ASN A 117 -13.94 13.00 18.86
CA ASN A 117 -15.30 12.56 18.55
C ASN A 117 -15.27 11.11 18.05
N ALA A 118 -16.43 10.49 17.87
CA ALA A 118 -16.48 9.20 17.18
C ALA A 118 -15.88 9.37 15.78
N PHE A 119 -14.88 8.55 15.43
CA PHE A 119 -14.12 8.70 14.19
C PHE A 119 -14.27 7.46 13.32
N GLU A 120 -14.85 7.63 12.14
CA GLU A 120 -15.04 6.56 11.17
C GLU A 120 -13.75 6.31 10.37
N THR A 121 -13.35 5.05 10.21
CA THR A 121 -12.12 4.70 9.51
C THR A 121 -12.18 3.28 8.95
N ASN A 122 -11.50 3.03 7.82
CA ASN A 122 -11.20 1.67 7.37
C ASN A 122 -9.92 1.12 8.00
N ARG A 123 -9.00 2.00 8.42
CA ARG A 123 -7.74 1.63 9.08
C ARG A 123 -7.22 2.78 9.90
N CYS A 124 -6.94 2.53 11.17
CA CYS A 124 -6.14 3.42 12.01
C CYS A 124 -5.11 2.57 12.75
N GLY A 125 -3.87 2.56 12.24
CA GLY A 125 -2.81 1.78 12.85
C GLY A 125 -1.62 1.48 11.96
N PHE A 126 -0.69 0.67 12.47
CA PHE A 126 0.55 0.36 11.79
C PHE A 126 0.40 -0.52 10.53
N CYS A 127 1.17 -0.17 9.51
CA CYS A 127 1.56 -1.02 8.39
C CYS A 127 3.08 -1.18 8.39
N ILE A 128 3.55 -2.41 8.24
CA ILE A 128 4.97 -2.75 8.17
C ILE A 128 5.24 -3.39 6.81
N LEU A 129 6.24 -2.89 6.09
CA LEU A 129 6.66 -3.45 4.81
C LEU A 129 7.94 -4.27 5.01
N HIS A 130 7.87 -5.54 4.65
CA HIS A 130 9.01 -6.47 4.64
C HIS A 130 9.57 -6.55 3.21
N PRO A 131 10.90 -6.53 3.03
CA PRO A 131 11.48 -6.62 1.70
C PRO A 131 11.22 -7.99 1.06
N ILE A 132 11.15 -8.03 -0.28
CA ILE A 132 11.07 -9.28 -1.05
C ILE A 132 12.45 -9.92 -1.23
N ALA A 133 13.46 -9.11 -1.58
CA ALA A 133 14.81 -9.59 -1.85
C ALA A 133 15.47 -10.11 -0.57
N GLY A 134 15.71 -11.42 -0.50
CA GLY A 134 16.17 -12.13 0.69
C GLY A 134 15.04 -12.93 1.36
N PRO A 135 14.00 -12.29 1.91
CA PRO A 135 12.94 -13.01 2.63
C PRO A 135 12.02 -13.89 1.78
N ALA A 136 11.84 -13.64 0.48
CA ALA A 136 10.93 -14.47 -0.34
C ALA A 136 11.36 -15.95 -0.37
N GLY A 137 10.44 -16.86 -0.04
CA GLY A 137 10.71 -18.29 0.09
C GLY A 137 11.50 -18.69 1.35
N SER A 138 11.98 -17.73 2.13
CA SER A 138 12.82 -17.97 3.30
C SER A 138 12.02 -18.42 4.52
N PRO A 139 12.64 -19.22 5.42
CA PRO A 139 12.00 -19.65 6.65
C PRO A 139 11.78 -18.46 7.59
N VAL A 140 10.63 -18.47 8.26
CA VAL A 140 10.28 -17.50 9.30
C VAL A 140 9.67 -18.22 10.49
N THR A 141 9.85 -17.65 11.67
CA THR A 141 9.12 -18.04 12.88
C THR A 141 8.04 -17.01 13.15
N VAL A 142 6.81 -17.48 13.34
CA VAL A 142 5.64 -16.64 13.60
C VAL A 142 5.12 -16.92 14.99
N GLU A 143 4.98 -15.88 15.80
CA GLU A 143 4.20 -15.91 17.04
C GLU A 143 2.81 -15.36 16.72
N HIS A 144 1.78 -16.12 17.07
CA HIS A 144 0.38 -15.71 16.93
C HIS A 144 -0.12 -14.96 18.17
N THR A 145 -1.25 -14.26 18.05
CA THR A 145 -1.86 -13.51 19.16
C THR A 145 -2.33 -14.36 20.33
N ASP A 146 -2.56 -15.67 20.10
CA ASP A 146 -2.87 -16.65 21.14
C ASP A 146 -1.62 -17.20 21.87
N GLY A 147 -0.43 -16.77 21.44
CA GLY A 147 0.86 -17.19 21.98
C GLY A 147 1.43 -18.47 21.35
N SER A 148 0.74 -19.08 20.38
CA SER A 148 1.30 -20.19 19.62
C SER A 148 2.45 -19.72 18.73
N VAL A 149 3.46 -20.58 18.55
CA VAL A 149 4.64 -20.28 17.74
C VAL A 149 4.81 -21.35 16.68
N VAL A 150 4.90 -20.93 15.41
CA VAL A 150 5.01 -21.84 14.27
C VAL A 150 6.19 -21.47 13.38
N ALA A 151 6.90 -22.48 12.90
CA ALA A 151 7.88 -22.31 11.83
C ALA A 151 7.18 -22.47 10.48
N THR A 152 7.36 -21.51 9.58
CA THR A 152 6.76 -21.49 8.25
C THR A 152 7.71 -20.81 7.25
N LYS A 153 7.23 -20.46 6.06
CA LYS A 153 7.98 -19.74 5.03
C LYS A 153 7.16 -18.58 4.48
N LEU A 154 7.85 -17.53 4.05
CA LEU A 154 7.21 -16.49 3.23
C LEU A 154 6.98 -17.02 1.81
N PRO A 155 5.89 -16.61 1.11
CA PRO A 155 5.60 -17.07 -0.24
C PRO A 155 6.70 -16.72 -1.24
N GLU A 156 7.33 -17.71 -1.86
CA GLU A 156 8.31 -17.46 -2.94
C GLU A 156 7.61 -16.83 -4.15
N LEU A 157 6.52 -17.46 -4.61
CA LEU A 157 5.62 -16.94 -5.63
C LEU A 157 4.57 -16.03 -5.01
N ILE A 158 3.89 -15.24 -5.86
CA ILE A 158 2.83 -14.34 -5.44
C ILE A 158 1.68 -15.16 -4.84
N ASP A 159 1.33 -14.88 -3.60
CA ASP A 159 0.16 -15.47 -2.93
C ASP A 159 -1.02 -14.47 -3.01
N PRO A 160 -2.15 -14.82 -3.65
CA PRO A 160 -3.29 -13.91 -3.80
C PRO A 160 -4.10 -13.72 -2.51
N TRP A 161 -3.80 -14.46 -1.44
CA TRP A 161 -4.53 -14.40 -0.16
C TRP A 161 -3.72 -13.70 0.94
N GLN A 162 -4.12 -13.87 2.21
CA GLN A 162 -3.31 -13.46 3.36
C GLN A 162 -2.38 -14.60 3.78
N PRO A 163 -1.05 -14.51 3.55
CA PRO A 163 -0.15 -15.63 3.83
C PRO A 163 -0.05 -15.97 5.31
N LEU A 164 -0.17 -14.95 6.17
CA LEU A 164 -0.06 -15.08 7.63
C LEU A 164 -1.14 -14.25 8.32
N LYS A 165 -1.83 -14.83 9.30
CA LYS A 165 -2.92 -14.19 10.06
C LYS A 165 -2.63 -14.21 11.55
N ASP A 166 -3.37 -13.39 12.31
CA ASP A 166 -3.31 -13.32 13.77
C ASP A 166 -1.87 -13.16 14.30
N LEU A 167 -1.08 -12.31 13.64
CA LEU A 167 0.33 -12.10 13.93
C LEU A 167 0.53 -11.28 15.20
N ARG A 168 1.43 -11.78 16.06
CA ARG A 168 2.03 -11.03 17.18
C ARG A 168 3.48 -10.69 16.91
N ALA A 169 4.26 -11.62 16.36
CA ALA A 169 5.63 -11.38 15.95
C ALA A 169 5.99 -12.21 14.70
N ILE A 170 6.91 -11.69 13.89
CA ILE A 170 7.55 -12.42 12.81
C ILE A 170 9.07 -12.27 12.95
N THR A 171 9.76 -13.40 12.93
CA THR A 171 11.22 -13.48 13.04
C THR A 171 11.78 -14.09 11.76
N HIS A 172 12.71 -13.39 11.13
CA HIS A 172 13.39 -13.84 9.92
C HIS A 172 14.90 -13.64 10.03
N GLU A 173 15.66 -14.42 9.25
CA GLU A 173 17.10 -14.22 9.11
C GLU A 173 17.37 -13.08 8.12
N VAL A 174 18.07 -12.04 8.56
CA VAL A 174 18.46 -10.89 7.72
C VAL A 174 19.68 -11.26 6.86
N ARG A 175 20.61 -11.99 7.49
CA ARG A 175 21.83 -12.54 6.90
C ARG A 175 22.33 -13.67 7.80
N PRO A 176 23.23 -14.55 7.33
CA PRO A 176 23.78 -15.64 8.12
C PRO A 176 24.21 -15.22 9.53
N GLY A 177 23.53 -15.74 10.56
CA GLY A 177 23.83 -15.49 11.97
C GLY A 177 23.31 -14.15 12.51
N VAL A 178 22.44 -13.45 11.79
CA VAL A 178 21.70 -12.27 12.28
C VAL A 178 20.23 -12.40 11.98
N THR A 179 19.42 -12.32 13.03
CA THR A 179 17.96 -12.41 12.98
C THR A 179 17.31 -11.09 13.31
N ALA A 180 16.16 -10.82 12.71
CA ALA A 180 15.29 -9.71 13.05
C ALA A 180 13.93 -10.23 13.48
N GLU A 181 13.51 -9.86 14.69
CA GLU A 181 12.16 -10.06 15.20
C GLU A 181 11.41 -8.74 15.10
N CYS A 182 10.28 -8.73 14.38
CA CYS A 182 9.34 -7.62 14.38
C CYS A 182 8.13 -8.04 15.21
N ARG A 183 7.92 -7.38 16.35
CA ARG A 183 6.77 -7.58 17.24
C ARG A 183 5.78 -6.44 17.09
N MET A 184 4.50 -6.78 16.98
CA MET A 184 3.40 -5.86 16.76
C MET A 184 2.44 -5.93 17.93
N GLU A 185 2.12 -4.79 18.56
CA GLU A 185 1.26 -4.71 19.75
C GLU A 185 0.12 -3.72 19.57
N GLY A 186 -0.97 -3.95 20.30
CA GLY A 186 -2.18 -3.11 20.32
C GLY A 186 -3.38 -3.71 19.59
N ASP A 187 -3.17 -4.71 18.71
CA ASP A 187 -4.23 -5.50 18.09
C ASP A 187 -3.64 -6.79 17.45
N ALA A 188 -4.46 -7.53 16.69
CA ALA A 188 -4.07 -8.57 15.76
C ALA A 188 -3.66 -7.98 14.40
N PHE A 189 -2.59 -8.53 13.82
CA PHE A 189 -2.08 -8.13 12.52
C PHE A 189 -2.21 -9.30 11.53
N GLU A 190 -2.27 -9.00 10.24
CA GLU A 190 -2.18 -10.01 9.19
C GLU A 190 -1.27 -9.53 8.05
N MET A 191 -0.80 -10.46 7.24
CA MET A 191 0.08 -10.21 6.12
C MET A 191 -0.67 -10.32 4.80
N GLU A 192 -0.34 -9.44 3.87
CA GLU A 192 -0.69 -9.50 2.45
C GLU A 192 0.62 -9.51 1.64
N ASP A 193 0.62 -10.24 0.53
CA ASP A 193 1.66 -10.15 -0.47
C ASP A 193 1.35 -9.02 -1.44
N GLN A 194 1.97 -7.85 -1.24
CA GLN A 194 1.63 -6.67 -2.05
C GLN A 194 2.08 -6.78 -3.51
N ARG A 195 2.74 -7.87 -3.91
CA ARG A 195 3.05 -8.12 -5.32
C ARG A 195 1.80 -8.28 -6.17
N ASN A 196 0.63 -8.66 -5.60
CA ASN A 196 -0.63 -8.60 -6.38
C ASN A 196 -1.09 -7.14 -6.66
N TRP A 197 -0.50 -6.15 -5.99
CA TRP A 197 -0.74 -4.72 -6.16
C TRP A 197 0.47 -4.01 -6.80
N SER A 198 1.37 -4.79 -7.41
CA SER A 198 2.61 -4.32 -8.04
C SER A 198 3.66 -3.69 -7.10
N ASP A 199 3.47 -3.80 -5.78
CA ASP A 199 4.47 -3.38 -4.80
C ASP A 199 5.45 -4.51 -4.49
N ALA A 200 6.75 -4.21 -4.45
CA ALA A 200 7.80 -5.18 -4.14
C ALA A 200 7.99 -5.37 -2.62
N SER A 201 6.93 -5.72 -1.88
CA SER A 201 6.98 -6.00 -0.43
C SER A 201 5.88 -6.97 0.04
N TYR A 202 6.12 -7.64 1.16
CA TYR A 202 5.02 -8.14 2.00
C TYR A 202 4.58 -7.02 2.94
N LYS A 203 3.27 -6.87 3.16
CA LYS A 203 2.72 -5.88 4.08
C LYS A 203 2.05 -6.58 5.24
N THR A 204 2.51 -6.32 6.45
CA THR A 204 1.78 -6.65 7.67
C THR A 204 1.00 -5.44 8.13
N TYR A 205 -0.29 -5.57 8.42
CA TYR A 205 -1.15 -4.44 8.79
C TYR A 205 -2.17 -4.82 9.87
N VAL A 206 -2.67 -3.79 10.54
CA VAL A 206 -3.83 -3.83 11.44
C VAL A 206 -5.04 -3.16 10.78
N ARG A 207 -6.28 -3.52 11.08
CA ARG A 207 -6.75 -4.79 11.66
C ARG A 207 -7.07 -5.79 10.53
N PRO A 208 -7.40 -7.06 10.82
CA PRO A 208 -7.76 -8.03 9.79
C PRO A 208 -8.89 -7.53 8.87
N LEU A 209 -8.72 -7.71 7.55
CA LEU A 209 -9.68 -7.30 6.52
C LEU A 209 -11.00 -8.07 6.58
N ALA A 210 -11.01 -9.22 7.24
CA ALA A 210 -12.22 -10.02 7.48
C ALA A 210 -13.19 -9.37 8.48
N LEU A 211 -12.74 -8.39 9.28
CA LEU A 211 -13.61 -7.66 10.19
C LEU A 211 -14.39 -6.57 9.44
N PRO A 212 -15.60 -6.18 9.90
CA PRO A 212 -16.43 -5.18 9.20
C PRO A 212 -15.70 -3.85 8.96
N TRP A 213 -15.91 -3.21 7.83
CA TRP A 213 -15.40 -1.86 7.56
C TRP A 213 -16.43 -1.05 6.76
N PRO A 214 -16.48 0.29 6.92
CA PRO A 214 -15.73 1.07 7.92
C PRO A 214 -16.14 0.73 9.35
N TYR A 215 -15.32 1.14 10.33
CA TYR A 215 -15.61 0.99 11.76
C TYR A 215 -15.43 2.31 12.50
N MET A 216 -16.05 2.41 13.68
CA MET A 216 -16.00 3.60 14.52
C MET A 216 -14.99 3.43 15.65
N LEU A 217 -14.07 4.39 15.76
CA LEU A 217 -13.28 4.60 16.97
C LEU A 217 -14.11 5.41 17.98
N PRO A 218 -14.31 4.93 19.22
CA PRO A 218 -15.10 5.65 20.21
C PRO A 218 -14.43 6.95 20.67
N ALA A 219 -15.24 8.01 20.83
CA ALA A 219 -14.78 9.29 21.37
C ALA A 219 -14.14 9.10 22.76
N GLY A 220 -13.01 9.76 22.99
CA GLY A 220 -12.31 9.74 24.28
C GLY A 220 -11.61 8.42 24.63
N GLN A 221 -11.62 7.42 23.74
CA GLN A 221 -10.94 6.15 23.99
C GLN A 221 -9.59 6.12 23.26
N THR A 222 -8.51 6.09 24.03
CA THR A 222 -7.17 5.97 23.48
C THR A 222 -6.94 4.58 22.89
N VAL A 223 -6.51 4.53 21.64
CA VAL A 223 -5.95 3.34 20.98
C VAL A 223 -4.44 3.48 20.98
N ARG A 224 -3.75 2.50 21.57
CA ARG A 224 -2.29 2.47 21.62
C ARG A 224 -1.76 1.26 20.88
N GLN A 225 -0.78 1.49 20.02
CA GLN A 225 -0.08 0.44 19.30
C GLN A 225 1.42 0.66 19.39
N THR A 226 2.18 -0.42 19.35
CA THR A 226 3.64 -0.34 19.37
C THR A 226 4.25 -1.40 18.48
N ILE A 227 5.19 -0.98 17.63
CA ILE A 227 6.06 -1.88 16.86
C ILE A 227 7.43 -1.92 17.52
N ARG A 228 7.95 -3.12 17.76
CA ARG A 228 9.31 -3.36 18.24
C ARG A 228 10.05 -4.20 17.22
N LEU A 229 11.10 -3.64 16.65
CA LEU A 229 12.07 -4.39 15.88
C LEU A 229 13.30 -4.65 16.76
N ARG A 230 13.70 -5.91 16.83
CA ARG A 230 14.89 -6.35 17.53
C ARG A 230 15.78 -7.11 16.57
N VAL A 231 16.97 -6.59 16.30
CA VAL A 231 17.99 -7.25 15.49
C VAL A 231 19.06 -7.83 16.42
N THR A 232 19.35 -9.12 16.29
CA THR A 232 20.28 -9.84 17.17
C THR A 232 21.23 -10.72 16.37
N GLY A 233 22.46 -10.85 16.88
CA GLY A 233 23.50 -11.70 16.31
C GLY A 233 24.73 -10.90 15.89
N ASP A 234 25.85 -11.61 15.71
CA ASP A 234 27.17 -11.07 15.38
C ASP A 234 27.67 -11.57 14.01
N GLY A 235 26.74 -12.05 13.17
CA GLY A 235 27.03 -12.52 11.82
C GLY A 235 27.78 -11.48 10.98
N ARG A 236 28.86 -11.94 10.33
CA ARG A 236 29.72 -11.11 9.49
C ARG A 236 28.92 -10.40 8.42
N VAL A 237 29.17 -9.11 8.25
CA VAL A 237 28.62 -8.34 7.13
C VAL A 237 29.31 -8.83 5.85
N PRO A 238 28.58 -9.32 4.83
CA PRO A 238 29.17 -9.70 3.56
C PRO A 238 29.89 -8.51 2.93
N ALA A 239 31.06 -8.74 2.33
CA ALA A 239 31.84 -7.68 1.68
C ALA A 239 31.06 -6.89 0.62
N ALA A 240 30.10 -7.55 -0.05
CA ALA A 240 29.21 -6.92 -1.04
C ALA A 240 28.26 -5.86 -0.44
N ALA A 241 27.95 -5.91 0.86
CA ALA A 241 27.13 -4.89 1.52
C ALA A 241 27.94 -3.63 1.91
N ALA A 242 29.28 -3.72 1.94
CA ALA A 242 30.16 -2.63 2.34
C ALA A 242 30.39 -1.59 1.22
N THR A 243 30.16 -1.97 -0.04
CA THR A 243 30.31 -1.11 -1.21
C THR A 243 29.27 -1.48 -2.26
N ALA A 244 28.10 -0.84 -2.20
CA ALA A 244 27.18 -0.88 -3.33
C ALA A 244 27.78 -0.03 -4.45
N GLU A 245 28.28 -0.66 -5.50
CA GLU A 245 28.62 0.06 -6.73
C GLU A 245 27.35 0.76 -7.27
N PRO A 246 27.48 1.91 -7.95
CA PRO A 246 26.34 2.58 -8.55
C PRO A 246 25.55 1.61 -9.43
N VAL A 247 24.24 1.53 -9.21
CA VAL A 247 23.37 0.75 -10.09
C VAL A 247 23.44 1.36 -11.49
N ARG A 248 23.96 0.60 -12.44
CA ARG A 248 24.02 1.00 -13.84
C ARG A 248 22.73 0.55 -14.51
N VAL A 249 21.91 1.53 -14.91
CA VAL A 249 20.70 1.27 -15.70
C VAL A 249 21.07 1.48 -17.17
N GLU A 250 20.92 0.42 -17.96
CA GLU A 250 21.13 0.45 -19.40
C GLU A 250 19.81 0.08 -20.09
N LEU A 251 19.51 0.72 -21.21
CA LEU A 251 18.36 0.32 -22.02
C LEU A 251 18.67 -1.05 -22.64
N GLY A 252 17.80 -2.02 -22.37
CA GLY A 252 17.86 -3.32 -23.03
C GLY A 252 17.36 -3.26 -24.48
N GLU A 253 17.31 -4.42 -25.12
CA GLU A 253 16.61 -4.58 -26.39
C GLU A 253 15.12 -4.21 -26.23
N THR A 254 14.52 -3.67 -27.30
CA THR A 254 13.10 -3.33 -27.29
C THR A 254 12.27 -4.60 -27.03
N GLY A 255 11.49 -4.59 -25.95
CA GLY A 255 10.59 -5.67 -25.58
C GLY A 255 9.35 -5.76 -26.48
N PRO A 256 8.43 -6.70 -26.19
CA PRO A 256 7.13 -6.77 -26.87
C PRO A 256 6.34 -5.48 -26.66
N LEU A 257 5.37 -5.24 -27.55
CA LEU A 257 4.41 -4.16 -27.39
C LEU A 257 3.68 -4.30 -26.06
N LEU A 258 3.41 -3.17 -25.39
CA LEU A 258 2.50 -3.13 -24.26
C LEU A 258 1.11 -3.59 -24.72
N PRO A 259 0.29 -4.17 -23.81
CA PRO A 259 -1.08 -4.51 -24.14
C PRO A 259 -1.86 -3.26 -24.57
N ASP A 260 -2.86 -3.47 -25.42
CA ASP A 260 -3.80 -2.43 -25.82
C ASP A 260 -4.49 -1.82 -24.59
N ILE A 261 -4.62 -0.50 -24.58
CA ILE A 261 -5.30 0.23 -23.52
C ILE A 261 -6.70 0.60 -24.02
N GLY A 262 -7.71 0.15 -23.28
CA GLY A 262 -9.12 0.45 -23.56
C GLY A 262 -9.71 1.50 -22.62
N VAL A 263 -10.78 2.16 -23.07
CA VAL A 263 -11.63 3.02 -22.24
C VAL A 263 -13.03 2.44 -22.19
N ILE A 264 -13.57 2.26 -20.99
CA ILE A 264 -14.99 1.89 -20.81
C ILE A 264 -15.87 3.13 -20.93
N ILE A 265 -17.00 3.00 -21.62
CA ILE A 265 -17.98 4.06 -21.87
C ILE A 265 -19.37 3.54 -21.48
N TYR A 266 -20.00 4.22 -20.53
CA TYR A 266 -21.40 4.01 -20.17
C TYR A 266 -22.32 4.83 -21.09
N PRO A 267 -23.62 4.45 -21.22
CA PRO A 267 -24.53 5.14 -22.14
C PRO A 267 -24.68 6.64 -21.87
N ASP A 268 -24.64 7.06 -20.61
CA ASP A 268 -24.74 8.45 -20.17
C ASP A 268 -23.45 9.26 -20.39
N GLU A 269 -22.34 8.59 -20.69
CA GLU A 269 -21.05 9.21 -20.97
C GLU A 269 -20.81 9.46 -22.47
N VAL A 270 -21.61 8.85 -23.35
CA VAL A 270 -21.41 8.89 -24.80
C VAL A 270 -21.38 10.31 -25.36
N GLU A 271 -22.32 11.16 -24.96
CA GLU A 271 -22.36 12.55 -25.45
C GLU A 271 -21.15 13.36 -24.94
N THR A 272 -20.70 13.09 -23.72
CA THR A 272 -19.47 13.67 -23.17
C THR A 272 -18.24 13.21 -23.95
N ALA A 273 -18.14 11.93 -24.28
CA ALA A 273 -17.05 11.37 -25.07
C ALA A 273 -17.02 11.96 -26.50
N LEU A 274 -18.18 12.06 -27.15
CA LEU A 274 -18.34 12.70 -28.46
C LEU A 274 -17.92 14.18 -28.43
N ALA A 275 -18.30 14.92 -27.38
CA ALA A 275 -17.89 16.30 -27.19
C ALA A 275 -16.38 16.46 -26.95
N ASN A 276 -15.69 15.40 -26.51
CA ASN A 276 -14.28 15.40 -26.14
C ASN A 276 -13.41 14.48 -27.02
N LEU A 277 -13.81 14.22 -28.28
CA LEU A 277 -13.04 13.41 -29.24
C LEU A 277 -11.57 13.84 -29.41
N PRO A 278 -11.20 15.14 -29.42
CA PRO A 278 -9.79 15.54 -29.48
C PRO A 278 -8.98 15.01 -28.28
N THR A 279 -9.57 15.01 -27.09
CA THR A 279 -8.94 14.46 -25.88
C THR A 279 -8.81 12.94 -25.98
N LEU A 280 -9.88 12.25 -26.41
CA LEU A 280 -9.86 10.80 -26.62
C LEU A 280 -8.78 10.42 -27.65
N SER A 281 -8.65 11.19 -28.72
CA SER A 281 -7.62 10.99 -29.76
C SER A 281 -6.21 11.26 -29.24
N ALA A 282 -6.03 12.25 -28.37
CA ALA A 282 -4.74 12.56 -27.76
C ALA A 282 -4.30 11.48 -26.76
N LEU A 283 -5.24 10.91 -26.00
CA LEU A 283 -5.00 9.76 -25.13
C LEU A 283 -4.71 8.49 -25.94
N GLY A 284 -5.36 8.36 -27.09
CA GLY A 284 -5.14 7.29 -28.06
C GLY A 284 -5.41 5.88 -27.53
N PRO A 285 -6.54 5.58 -26.85
CA PRO A 285 -6.87 4.20 -26.51
C PRO A 285 -7.08 3.38 -27.78
N GLN A 286 -6.59 2.14 -27.77
CA GLN A 286 -6.72 1.21 -28.88
C GLN A 286 -8.09 0.54 -28.89
N GLN A 287 -8.85 0.63 -27.78
CA GLN A 287 -10.14 -0.01 -27.64
C GLN A 287 -11.18 0.89 -26.94
N LEU A 288 -12.44 0.78 -27.35
CA LEU A 288 -13.60 1.26 -26.60
C LEU A 288 -14.42 0.07 -26.09
N MET A 289 -14.68 0.03 -24.80
CA MET A 289 -15.56 -0.96 -24.18
C MET A 289 -16.91 -0.30 -23.86
N PHE A 290 -17.99 -0.79 -24.44
CA PHE A 290 -19.33 -0.25 -24.24
C PHE A 290 -20.07 -1.07 -23.19
N HIS A 291 -20.42 -0.44 -22.07
CA HIS A 291 -21.15 -1.12 -20.99
C HIS A 291 -22.66 -1.08 -21.25
N TYR A 292 -23.25 -2.25 -21.47
CA TYR A 292 -24.66 -2.41 -21.78
C TYR A 292 -25.35 -3.30 -20.72
N ASP A 293 -26.35 -2.75 -20.05
CA ASP A 293 -27.06 -3.41 -18.94
C ASP A 293 -28.58 -3.23 -19.09
N PRO A 294 -29.27 -4.21 -19.69
CA PRO A 294 -30.73 -4.22 -19.80
C PRO A 294 -31.43 -4.12 -18.45
N THR A 295 -30.83 -4.65 -17.39
CA THR A 295 -31.42 -4.65 -16.04
C THR A 295 -31.46 -3.25 -15.43
N ARG A 296 -30.66 -2.33 -15.97
CA ARG A 296 -30.64 -0.90 -15.64
C ARG A 296 -31.37 -0.04 -16.67
N GLY A 297 -32.08 -0.66 -17.62
CA GLY A 297 -32.89 0.01 -18.62
C GLY A 297 -32.12 0.43 -19.88
N HIS A 298 -30.89 -0.08 -20.10
CA HIS A 298 -30.18 0.18 -21.35
C HIS A 298 -30.90 -0.55 -22.49
N GLY A 299 -31.37 0.20 -23.48
CA GLY A 299 -32.10 -0.33 -24.64
C GLY A 299 -31.41 0.01 -25.97
N LEU A 300 -32.18 -0.02 -27.06
CA LEU A 300 -31.69 0.27 -28.41
C LEU A 300 -31.03 1.66 -28.52
N ASP A 301 -31.54 2.66 -27.81
CA ASP A 301 -30.98 4.02 -27.82
C ASP A 301 -29.53 4.06 -27.32
N ALA A 302 -29.17 3.21 -26.35
CA ALA A 302 -27.80 3.08 -25.86
C ALA A 302 -26.88 2.43 -26.91
N LEU A 303 -27.35 1.37 -27.58
CA LEU A 303 -26.60 0.74 -28.67
C LEU A 303 -26.39 1.70 -29.84
N GLN A 304 -27.40 2.50 -30.17
CA GLN A 304 -27.31 3.53 -31.21
C GLN A 304 -26.34 4.66 -30.82
N SER A 305 -26.30 5.06 -29.55
CA SER A 305 -25.33 6.07 -29.08
C SER A 305 -23.90 5.51 -29.14
N PHE A 306 -23.67 4.27 -28.70
CA PHE A 306 -22.38 3.60 -28.86
C PHE A 306 -21.93 3.49 -30.31
N ALA A 307 -22.84 3.12 -31.23
CA ALA A 307 -22.53 3.07 -32.65
C ALA A 307 -22.11 4.44 -33.23
N ARG A 308 -22.72 5.54 -32.77
CA ARG A 308 -22.31 6.90 -33.14
C ARG A 308 -20.89 7.21 -32.67
N LEU A 309 -20.55 6.85 -31.43
CA LEU A 309 -19.20 7.06 -30.90
C LEU A 309 -18.16 6.20 -31.61
N ALA A 310 -18.44 4.92 -31.85
CA ALA A 310 -17.56 4.02 -32.60
C ALA A 310 -17.29 4.51 -34.03
N ALA A 311 -18.29 5.10 -34.70
CA ALA A 311 -18.11 5.71 -36.01
C ALA A 311 -17.24 6.99 -35.96
N ALA A 312 -17.34 7.77 -34.89
CA ALA A 312 -16.58 9.00 -34.70
C ALA A 312 -15.13 8.75 -34.23
N TYR A 313 -14.88 7.63 -33.57
CA TYR A 313 -13.57 7.19 -33.10
C TYR A 313 -13.31 5.73 -33.49
N PRO A 314 -12.83 5.47 -34.72
CA PRO A 314 -12.75 4.13 -35.29
C PRO A 314 -11.53 3.36 -34.74
N VAL A 315 -11.74 2.73 -33.59
CA VAL A 315 -10.81 1.78 -32.95
C VAL A 315 -11.51 0.45 -32.69
N GLU A 316 -10.83 -0.54 -32.12
CA GLU A 316 -11.48 -1.80 -31.76
C GLU A 316 -12.56 -1.55 -30.69
N THR A 317 -13.69 -2.23 -30.80
CA THR A 317 -14.81 -2.04 -29.87
C THR A 317 -15.27 -3.36 -29.28
N THR A 318 -15.49 -3.39 -27.97
CA THR A 318 -16.08 -4.53 -27.25
C THR A 318 -17.39 -4.10 -26.60
N LEU A 319 -18.46 -4.88 -26.75
CA LEU A 319 -19.70 -4.68 -26.00
C LEU A 319 -19.69 -5.57 -24.76
N GLU A 320 -19.63 -4.98 -23.57
CA GLU A 320 -19.85 -5.68 -22.31
C GLU A 320 -21.36 -5.73 -22.03
N CYS A 321 -21.99 -6.89 -22.25
CA CYS A 321 -23.41 -7.08 -22.02
C CYS A 321 -23.66 -7.77 -20.68
N VAL A 322 -24.33 -7.07 -19.75
CA VAL A 322 -24.80 -7.64 -18.49
C VAL A 322 -26.05 -8.49 -18.76
N VAL A 323 -26.07 -9.69 -18.20
CA VAL A 323 -27.22 -10.60 -18.21
C VAL A 323 -27.58 -10.98 -16.78
N SER A 324 -28.87 -11.05 -16.50
CA SER A 324 -29.40 -11.35 -15.17
C SER A 324 -29.19 -12.82 -14.77
N CYS A 325 -29.08 -13.72 -15.76
CA CYS A 325 -28.91 -15.16 -15.56
C CYS A 325 -30.01 -15.80 -14.70
N VAL A 326 -31.22 -15.22 -14.69
CA VAL A 326 -32.38 -15.76 -13.94
C VAL A 326 -33.11 -16.85 -14.73
N GLY A 327 -32.95 -16.87 -16.06
CA GLY A 327 -33.62 -17.80 -16.97
C GLY A 327 -32.65 -18.51 -17.92
N ASP A 328 -33.14 -18.79 -19.12
CA ASP A 328 -32.34 -19.37 -20.19
C ASP A 328 -31.40 -18.32 -20.80
N LEU A 329 -30.10 -18.57 -20.73
CA LEU A 329 -29.06 -17.63 -21.17
C LEU A 329 -29.14 -17.35 -22.69
N ASP A 330 -29.43 -18.37 -23.49
CA ASP A 330 -29.52 -18.22 -24.95
C ASP A 330 -30.72 -17.35 -25.32
N ALA A 331 -31.85 -17.50 -24.64
CA ALA A 331 -33.02 -16.64 -24.81
C ALA A 331 -32.76 -15.19 -24.38
N GLU A 332 -32.03 -14.99 -23.28
CA GLU A 332 -31.67 -13.66 -22.77
C GLU A 332 -30.73 -12.93 -23.75
N LEU A 333 -29.68 -13.60 -24.24
CA LEU A 333 -28.76 -13.04 -25.24
C LEU A 333 -29.43 -12.80 -26.60
N SER A 334 -30.35 -13.69 -27.01
CA SER A 334 -31.12 -13.51 -28.24
C SER A 334 -31.99 -12.25 -28.20
N GLY A 335 -32.55 -11.91 -27.04
CA GLY A 335 -33.34 -10.69 -26.86
C GLY A 335 -32.51 -9.40 -26.90
N VAL A 336 -31.22 -9.47 -26.61
CA VAL A 336 -30.29 -8.32 -26.76
C VAL A 336 -29.89 -8.12 -28.23
N ALA A 337 -29.77 -9.21 -28.99
CA ALA A 337 -29.39 -9.19 -30.40
C ALA A 337 -30.53 -8.86 -31.38
N SER A 338 -31.78 -8.80 -30.91
CA SER A 338 -32.98 -8.51 -31.72
C SER A 338 -33.35 -7.04 -31.75
#